data_AF-A0A4V2AZ43-F1
#
_entry.id   AF-A0A4V2AZ43-F1
#
_cell.length_a   1.000
_cell.length_b   1.000
_cell.length_c   1.000
_cell.angle_alpha   90.00
_cell.angle_beta   90.00
_cell.angle_gamma   90.00
#
_symmetry.space_group_name_H-M   'P 1'
#
loop_
_entity.id
_entity.type
_entity.pdbx_description
1 polymer ?
#
loop_
_entity_poly.entity_id
_entity_poly.type
_entity_poly.pdbx_seq_one_letter_code
_entity_poly.pdbx_strand_id
1 'polypeptide(L)'
;MIWDTYKKQFSAWEGATAKLLEGWLKSPLLLEPTGALLGALVKLRGAQTRAQNAWLAGLGLATRRDQERTLHLLHELESRLYDLQERLDNGTRNQDGG
;
A
#
# COMPACT_ATOMS: atom_id res chain seq x y z
N MET A 1 -34.36 16.81 -2.39
CA MET A 1 -34.16 17.51 -3.68
C MET A 1 -32.77 17.29 -4.27
N ILE A 2 -31.65 17.75 -3.67
CA ILE A 2 -30.29 17.47 -4.19
C ILE A 2 -29.93 15.98 -4.15
N TRP A 3 -30.34 15.29 -3.09
CA TRP A 3 -30.11 13.86 -2.91
C TRP A 3 -30.82 13.00 -3.96
N ASP A 4 -32.04 13.40 -4.35
CA ASP A 4 -32.83 12.68 -5.35
C ASP A 4 -32.25 12.86 -6.76
N THR A 5 -31.75 14.05 -7.07
CA THR A 5 -31.02 14.32 -8.32
C THR A 5 -29.71 13.54 -8.39
N TYR A 6 -28.95 13.48 -7.29
CA TYR A 6 -27.75 12.64 -7.20
C TYR A 6 -28.08 11.17 -7.42
N LYS A 7 -29.10 10.62 -6.74
CA LYS A 7 -29.53 9.22 -6.93
C LYS A 7 -29.93 8.94 -8.37
N LYS A 8 -30.67 9.85 -9.02
CA LYS A 8 -31.08 9.67 -10.43
C LYS A 8 -29.88 9.62 -11.38
N GLN A 9 -28.90 10.50 -11.19
CA GLN A 9 -27.67 10.49 -11.99
C GLN A 9 -26.80 9.27 -11.69
N PHE A 10 -26.70 8.89 -10.43
CA PHE A 10 -26.00 7.68 -10.00
C PHE A 10 -26.63 6.43 -10.61
N SER A 11 -27.96 6.27 -10.56
CA SER A 11 -28.65 5.11 -11.17
C SER A 11 -28.53 5.09 -12.69
N ALA A 12 -28.50 6.26 -13.35
CA ALA A 12 -28.25 6.33 -14.79
C ALA A 12 -26.82 5.92 -15.15
N TRP A 13 -25.83 6.35 -14.35
CA TRP A 13 -24.43 5.94 -14.48
C TRP A 13 -24.27 4.44 -14.20
N GLU A 14 -24.81 3.96 -13.08
CA GLU A 14 -24.78 2.56 -12.67
C GLU A 14 -25.38 1.66 -13.74
N GLY A 15 -26.54 2.02 -14.29
CA GLY A 15 -27.15 1.25 -15.38
C GLY A 15 -26.31 1.21 -16.67
N ALA A 16 -25.61 2.29 -17.00
CA ALA A 16 -24.73 2.35 -18.16
C ALA A 16 -23.43 1.55 -17.94
N THR A 17 -22.81 1.73 -16.78
CA THR A 17 -21.58 1.05 -16.39
C THR A 17 -21.84 -0.44 -16.17
N ALA A 18 -22.97 -0.83 -15.60
CA ALA A 18 -23.35 -2.23 -15.42
C ALA A 18 -23.52 -2.96 -16.76
N LYS A 19 -24.14 -2.34 -17.76
CA LYS A 19 -24.26 -2.93 -19.11
C LYS A 19 -22.89 -3.11 -19.78
N LEU A 20 -22.01 -2.12 -19.63
CA LEU A 20 -20.63 -2.18 -20.12
C LEU A 20 -19.83 -3.27 -19.40
N LEU A 21 -19.88 -3.32 -18.07
CA LEU A 21 -19.23 -4.32 -17.24
C LEU A 21 -19.76 -5.71 -17.51
N GLU A 22 -21.07 -5.90 -17.65
CA GLU A 22 -21.65 -7.19 -18.01
C GLU A 22 -21.20 -7.65 -19.40
N GLY A 23 -21.18 -6.76 -20.40
CA GLY A 23 -20.68 -7.11 -21.73
C GLY A 23 -19.19 -7.48 -21.72
N TRP A 24 -18.41 -6.79 -20.89
CA TRP A 24 -16.98 -7.04 -20.73
C TRP A 24 -16.69 -8.31 -19.93
N LEU A 25 -17.46 -8.57 -18.86
CA LEU A 25 -17.34 -9.74 -17.99
C LEU A 25 -17.94 -11.03 -18.60
N LYS A 26 -18.96 -10.91 -19.44
CA LYS A 26 -19.58 -12.04 -20.14
C LYS A 26 -18.86 -12.38 -21.45
N SER A 27 -17.85 -11.60 -21.85
CA SER A 27 -17.02 -11.87 -23.02
C SER A 27 -15.68 -12.51 -22.60
N PRO A 28 -15.59 -13.85 -22.51
CA PRO A 28 -14.34 -14.54 -22.17
C PRO A 28 -13.21 -14.24 -23.18
N LEU A 29 -13.57 -13.93 -24.43
CA LEU A 29 -12.65 -13.51 -25.49
C LEU A 29 -11.94 -12.17 -25.22
N LEU A 30 -12.47 -11.32 -24.33
CA LEU A 30 -11.84 -10.04 -23.96
C LEU A 30 -11.16 -10.12 -22.61
N LEU A 31 -11.76 -10.79 -21.63
CA LEU A 31 -11.26 -10.92 -20.25
C LEU A 31 -9.86 -11.54 -20.17
N GLU A 32 -9.65 -12.64 -20.87
CA GLU A 32 -8.38 -13.37 -20.82
C GLU A 32 -7.21 -12.59 -21.45
N PRO A 33 -7.31 -12.07 -22.69
CA PRO A 33 -6.23 -11.29 -23.27
C PRO A 33 -6.03 -9.94 -22.58
N THR A 34 -7.09 -9.27 -22.10
CA THR A 34 -6.94 -8.01 -21.35
C THR A 34 -6.35 -8.23 -19.97
N GLY A 35 -6.72 -9.31 -19.27
CA GLY A 35 -6.10 -9.70 -18.00
C GLY A 35 -4.62 -10.06 -18.17
N ALA A 36 -4.27 -10.79 -19.22
CA ALA A 36 -2.88 -11.11 -19.55
C ALA A 36 -2.07 -9.84 -19.86
N LEU A 37 -2.64 -8.92 -20.64
CA LEU A 37 -2.01 -7.64 -21.00
C LEU A 37 -1.82 -6.73 -19.77
N LEU A 38 -2.84 -6.59 -18.92
CA LEU A 38 -2.74 -5.86 -17.65
C LEU A 38 -1.69 -6.50 -16.74
N GLY A 39 -1.69 -7.82 -16.63
CA GLY A 39 -0.67 -8.55 -15.87
C GLY A 39 0.75 -8.29 -16.40
N ALA A 40 0.93 -8.27 -17.72
CA ALA A 40 2.19 -7.93 -18.35
C ALA A 40 2.61 -6.47 -18.09
N LEU A 41 1.67 -5.52 -18.19
CA LEU A 41 1.92 -4.11 -17.90
C LEU A 41 2.31 -3.87 -16.44
N VAL A 42 1.62 -4.52 -15.49
CA VAL A 42 1.96 -4.42 -14.06
C VAL A 42 3.35 -5.00 -13.79
N LYS A 43 3.67 -6.16 -14.37
CA LYS A 43 5.02 -6.76 -14.26
C LYS A 43 6.09 -5.84 -14.85
N LEU A 44 5.84 -5.27 -16.03
CA LEU A 44 6.74 -4.32 -16.68
C LEU A 44 6.95 -3.07 -15.82
N ARG A 45 5.88 -2.47 -15.31
CA ARG A 45 5.94 -1.29 -14.45
C ARG A 45 6.69 -1.59 -13.15
N GLY A 46 6.49 -2.77 -12.58
CA GLY A 46 7.23 -3.27 -11.43
C GLY A 46 8.73 -3.41 -11.72
N ALA A 47 9.10 -4.03 -12.84
CA ALA A 47 10.49 -4.17 -13.27
C ALA A 47 11.15 -2.81 -13.51
N GLN A 48 10.44 -1.88 -14.16
CA GLN A 48 10.91 -0.50 -14.37
C GLN A 48 11.19 0.21 -13.05
N THR A 49 10.27 0.11 -12.08
CA THR A 49 10.43 0.74 -10.77
C THR A 49 11.63 0.18 -10.03
N ARG A 50 11.85 -1.13 -10.09
CA ARG A 50 13.03 -1.78 -9.48
C ARG A 50 14.33 -1.32 -10.15
N ALA A 51 14.37 -1.24 -11.47
CA ALA A 51 15.53 -0.75 -12.21
C ALA A 51 15.86 0.70 -11.87
N GLN A 52 14.84 1.57 -11.78
CA GLN A 52 15.00 2.96 -11.35
C GLN A 52 15.55 3.05 -9.93
N ASN A 53 14.98 2.29 -8.99
CA ASN A 53 15.48 2.27 -7.61
C ASN A 53 16.91 1.74 -7.53
N ALA A 54 17.26 0.71 -8.29
CA ALA A 54 18.62 0.18 -8.34
C ALA A 54 19.62 1.19 -8.92
N TRP A 55 19.21 1.94 -9.95
CA TRP A 55 20.03 3.01 -10.52
C TRP A 55 20.24 4.16 -9.53
N LEU A 56 19.17 4.62 -8.88
CA LEU A 56 19.24 5.65 -7.84
C LEU A 56 20.11 5.20 -6.65
N ALA A 57 19.97 3.94 -6.23
CA ALA A 57 20.81 3.35 -5.19
C ALA A 57 22.29 3.27 -5.61
N GLY A 58 22.57 2.95 -6.88
CA GLY A 58 23.92 2.97 -7.44
C GLY A 58 24.54 4.37 -7.47
N LEU A 59 23.73 5.42 -7.55
CA LEU A 59 24.14 6.82 -7.39
C LEU A 59 24.22 7.26 -5.93
N GLY A 60 23.91 6.39 -4.97
CA GLY A 60 23.90 6.69 -3.54
C GLY A 60 22.70 7.53 -3.08
N LEU A 61 21.66 7.67 -3.90
CA LEU A 61 20.45 8.39 -3.52
C LEU A 61 19.51 7.50 -2.73
N ALA A 62 19.01 8.01 -1.60
CA ALA A 62 18.08 7.28 -0.74
C ALA A 62 16.78 6.96 -1.48
N THR A 63 16.44 5.67 -1.56
CA THR A 63 15.19 5.24 -2.20
C THR A 63 14.05 5.18 -1.18
N ARG A 64 12.80 5.15 -1.66
CA ARG A 64 11.62 4.95 -0.78
C ARG A 64 11.73 3.68 0.08
N ARG A 65 12.31 2.60 -0.46
CA ARG A 65 12.52 1.36 0.28
C ARG A 65 13.50 1.54 1.43
N ASP A 66 14.52 2.38 1.23
CA ASP A 66 15.47 2.71 2.28
C ASP A 66 14.82 3.55 3.37
N GLN A 67 13.93 4.49 3.00
CA GLN A 67 13.13 5.27 3.95
C GLN A 67 12.24 4.38 4.82
N GLU A 68 11.54 3.41 4.22
CA GLU A 68 10.69 2.46 4.94
C GLU A 68 11.51 1.58 5.91
N ARG A 69 12.71 1.15 5.50
CA ARG A 69 13.62 0.39 6.37
C ARG A 69 14.14 1.24 7.53
N THR A 70 14.53 2.49 7.27
CA THR A 70 14.98 3.41 8.32
C THR A 70 13.86 3.69 9.31
N LEU A 71 12.64 3.92 8.84
CA LEU A 71 11.48 4.14 9.70
C LEU A 71 11.18 2.91 10.56
N HIS A 72 11.27 1.71 9.99
CA HIS A 72 11.11 0.47 10.76
C HIS A 72 12.17 0.32 11.86
N LEU A 73 13.44 0.59 11.53
CA LEU A 73 14.53 0.53 12.52
C LEU A 73 14.37 1.59 13.62
N LEU A 74 13.87 2.78 13.29
CA LEU A 74 13.57 3.82 14.28
C LEU A 74 12.48 3.36 15.25
N HIS A 75 11.40 2.77 14.76
CA HIS A 75 10.36 2.20 15.62
C HIS A 75 10.88 1.06 16.50
N GLU A 76 11.75 0.19 15.97
CA GLU A 76 12.34 -0.89 16.76
C GLU A 76 13.26 -0.35 17.87
N LEU A 77 14.04 0.70 17.59
CA LEU A 77 14.86 1.38 18.59
C LEU A 77 13.99 2.03 19.67
N GLU A 78 12.91 2.71 19.29
CA GLU A 78 11.95 3.30 20.22
C GLU A 78 11.34 2.24 21.14
N SER A 79 10.89 1.12 20.59
CA SER A 79 10.34 0.00 21.39
C SER A 79 11.35 -0.52 22.41
N ARG A 80 12.60 -0.74 21.99
CA ARG A 80 13.66 -1.24 22.90
C ARG A 80 14.00 -0.22 23.99
N LEU A 81 13.92 1.07 23.69
CA LEU A 81 14.10 2.12 24.69
C LEU A 81 12.99 2.10 25.73
N TYR A 82 11.73 1.94 25.31
CA TYR A 82 10.61 1.77 26.23
C TYR A 82 10.77 0.54 27.11
N ASP A 83 11.16 -0.61 26.55
CA ASP A 83 11.39 -1.83 27.33
C ASP A 83 12.48 -1.64 28.38
N LEU A 84 13.56 -0.93 28.04
CA LEU A 84 14.63 -0.60 28.98
C LEU A 84 14.17 0.37 30.06
N GLN A 85 13.35 1.36 29.70
CA GLN A 85 12.76 2.28 30.66
C GLN A 85 11.86 1.55 31.65
N GLU A 86 10.99 0.66 31.17
CA GLU A 86 10.12 -0.15 32.03
C GLU A 86 10.93 -1.06 32.96
N ARG A 87 12.01 -1.67 32.48
CA ARG A 87 12.90 -2.49 33.32
C ARG A 87 13.62 -1.67 34.40
N LEU A 88 14.02 -0.45 34.09
CA LEU A 88 14.63 0.47 35.06
C LEU A 88 13.63 0.91 36.13
N ASP A 89 12.41 1.28 35.72
CA ASP A 89 11.34 1.66 36.64
C ASP A 89 10.95 0.48 37.56
N ASN A 90 10.88 -0.74 37.02
CA ASN A 90 10.63 -1.94 37.83
C ASN A 90 11.79 -2.24 38.79
N GLY A 91 13.04 -2.11 38.32
CA GLY A 91 14.22 -2.40 39.13
C GLY A 91 14.47 -1.38 40.25
N THR A 92 14.13 -0.10 40.04
CA THR A 92 14.17 0.95 41.07
C THR A 92 13.05 0.73 42.09
N ARG A 93 11.83 0.47 41.64
CA ARG A 93 10.68 0.20 42.52
C ARG A 93 10.85 -1.03 43.42
N ASN A 94 11.62 -2.04 42.96
CA ASN A 94 11.94 -3.23 43.76
C ASN A 94 13.04 -2.99 44.82
N GLN A 95 13.82 -1.92 44.68
CA GLN A 95 14.85 -1.52 45.66
C GLN A 95 14.28 -0.62 46.78
N ASP A 96 13.23 0.15 46.50
CA ASP A 96 12.58 1.02 47.47
C ASP A 96 11.51 0.31 48.34
N GLY A 97 11.19 -0.95 48.01
CA GLY A 97 10.16 -1.76 48.66
C GLY A 97 10.66 -2.92 49.54
N GLY A 98 11.97 -3.02 49.79
CA GLY A 98 12.60 -3.99 50.71
C GLY A 98 13.32 -3.29 51.84
#